data_AF-A0A6M0BRI9-F1
#
_entry.id   AF-A0A6M0BRI9-F1
#
_cell.length_a   1.000
_cell.length_b   1.000
_cell.length_c   1.000
_cell.angle_alpha   90.00
_cell.angle_beta   90.00
_cell.angle_gamma   90.00
#
_symmetry.space_group_name_H-M   'P 1'
#
loop_
_entity.id
_entity.type
_entity.pdbx_description
1 polymer ?
#
loop_
_entity_poly.entity_id
_entity_poly.type
_entity_poly.pdbx_seq_one_letter_code
_entity_poly.pdbx_strand_id
1 'polypeptide(L)'
;MLELINRYEHGFVSIPVILACREKGLFELIKQKKITHQQIAKTLRANTGHLQVALRMMQSLGWLSKNELGEYSLTDNSQGYLS
;
A
#
# COMPACT_ATOMS: atom_id res chain seq x y z
N MET A 1 24.04 3.63 -13.65
CA MET A 1 24.20 4.66 -12.59
C MET A 1 22.87 5.34 -12.29
N LEU A 2 22.15 5.90 -13.28
CA LEU A 2 20.80 6.45 -13.11
C LEU A 2 19.79 5.46 -12.51
N GLU A 3 19.78 4.19 -12.95
CA GLU A 3 18.89 3.17 -12.39
C GLU A 3 19.11 2.92 -10.89
N LEU A 4 20.36 3.04 -10.43
CA LEU A 4 20.72 2.85 -9.03
C LEU A 4 20.22 4.03 -8.19
N ILE A 5 20.38 5.26 -8.70
CA ILE A 5 19.87 6.48 -8.07
C ILE A 5 18.34 6.44 -8.00
N ASN A 6 17.67 6.14 -9.12
CA ASN A 6 16.21 6.01 -9.16
C ASN A 6 15.71 4.97 -8.15
N ARG A 7 16.41 3.84 -7.99
CA ARG A 7 16.03 2.82 -7.00
C ARG A 7 16.12 3.34 -5.57
N TYR A 8 17.19 4.06 -5.22
CA TYR A 8 17.32 4.65 -3.89
C TYR A 8 16.29 5.75 -3.64
N GLU A 9 16.03 6.60 -4.63
CA GLU A 9 14.99 7.64 -4.56
C GLU A 9 13.59 7.02 -4.37
N HIS A 10 13.27 5.96 -5.10
CA HIS A 10 12.03 5.21 -4.90
C HIS A 10 11.95 4.64 -3.48
N GLY A 11 13.04 4.09 -2.94
CA GLY A 11 13.10 3.63 -1.55
C GLY A 11 12.85 4.75 -0.54
N PHE A 12 13.51 5.90 -0.71
CA PHE A 12 13.38 7.07 0.17
C PHE A 12 11.94 7.57 0.28
N VAL A 13 11.19 7.55 -0.83
CA VAL A 13 9.78 7.96 -0.85
C VAL A 13 8.86 6.84 -0.36
N SER A 14 9.15 5.58 -0.70
CA SER A 14 8.23 4.46 -0.43
C SER A 14 8.27 3.98 1.01
N ILE A 15 9.46 3.89 1.62
CA ILE A 15 9.64 3.38 2.97
C ILE A 15 8.80 4.13 4.02
N PRO A 16 8.81 5.48 4.11
CA PRO A 16 8.01 6.18 5.13
C PRO A 16 6.50 5.95 4.93
N VAL A 17 6.04 5.85 3.68
CA VAL A 17 4.64 5.55 3.37
C VAL A 17 4.27 4.12 3.80
N ILE A 18 5.15 3.15 3.54
CA ILE A 18 5.00 1.75 3.98
C ILE A 18 4.90 1.68 5.50
N LEU A 19 5.82 2.35 6.22
CA LEU A 19 5.83 2.36 7.69
C LEU A 19 4.54 2.97 8.26
N ALA A 20 4.11 4.11 7.73
CA ALA A 20 2.85 4.74 8.16
C ALA A 20 1.64 3.83 7.90
N CYS A 21 1.60 3.13 6.75
CA CYS A 21 0.55 2.17 6.44
C CYS A 21 0.56 0.97 7.41
N ARG A 22 1.75 0.47 7.78
CA ARG A 22 1.93 -0.62 8.76
C ARG A 22 1.44 -0.19 10.14
N GLU A 23 1.88 0.97 10.64
CA GLU A 23 1.48 1.50 11.94
C GLU A 23 -0.02 1.73 12.06
N LYS A 24 -0.67 2.14 10.95
CA LYS A 24 -2.12 2.32 10.90
C LYS A 24 -2.90 1.02 10.70
N GLY A 25 -2.23 -0.13 10.54
CA GLY A 25 -2.88 -1.43 10.39
C GLY A 25 -3.49 -1.68 9.01
N LEU A 26 -3.04 -0.98 7.96
CA LEU A 26 -3.56 -1.14 6.60
C LEU A 26 -3.42 -2.58 6.11
N PHE A 27 -2.25 -3.18 6.31
CA PHE A 27 -1.95 -4.51 5.80
C PHE A 27 -2.78 -5.59 6.50
N GLU A 28 -2.93 -5.50 7.82
CA GLU A 28 -3.79 -6.41 8.59
C GLU A 28 -5.26 -6.31 8.14
N LEU A 29 -5.73 -5.10 7.87
CA LEU A 29 -7.10 -4.86 7.38
C LEU A 29 -7.34 -5.54 6.02
N ILE A 30 -6.41 -5.39 5.07
CA ILE A 30 -6.53 -5.96 3.71
C ILE A 30 -6.31 -7.48 3.74
N LYS A 31 -5.48 -7.99 4.65
CA LYS A 31 -5.24 -9.43 4.81
C LYS A 31 -6.50 -10.19 5.23
N GLN A 32 -7.36 -9.56 6.03
CA GLN A 32 -8.59 -10.19 6.51
C GLN A 32 -9.67 -10.32 5.44
N LYS A 33 -9.76 -9.35 4.51
CA LYS A 33 -10.80 -9.34 3.48
C LYS A 33 -10.46 -8.41 2.32
N LYS A 34 -11.05 -8.68 1.17
CA LYS A 34 -11.13 -7.73 0.05
C LYS A 34 -11.92 -6.49 0.50
N ILE A 35 -11.36 -5.31 0.27
CA ILE A 35 -11.90 -4.05 0.82
C ILE A 35 -11.66 -2.87 -0.13
N THR A 36 -12.64 -2.00 -0.28
CA THR A 36 -12.53 -0.83 -1.19
C THR A 36 -11.79 0.35 -0.54
N HIS A 37 -11.31 1.28 -1.37
CA HIS A 37 -10.66 2.52 -0.89
C HIS A 37 -11.51 3.29 0.13
N GLN A 38 -12.81 3.45 -0.12
CA GLN A 38 -13.70 4.17 0.79
C GLN A 38 -13.86 3.45 2.13
N GLN A 39 -13.95 2.12 2.12
CA GLN A 39 -14.04 1.32 3.33
C GLN A 39 -12.74 1.41 4.14
N ILE A 40 -11.57 1.32 3.49
CA ILE A 40 -10.27 1.52 4.14
C ILE A 40 -10.19 2.91 4.77
N ALA A 41 -10.53 3.97 4.01
CA ALA A 41 -10.51 5.35 4.50
C ALA A 41 -11.37 5.52 5.74
N LYS A 42 -12.58 4.94 5.74
CA LYS A 42 -13.50 4.98 6.87
C LYS A 42 -12.96 4.20 8.08
N THR A 43 -12.48 2.97 7.88
CA THR A 43 -11.99 2.11 8.97
C THR A 43 -10.73 2.67 9.62
N LEU A 44 -9.79 3.17 8.82
CA LEU A 44 -8.52 3.71 9.32
C LEU A 44 -8.58 5.21 9.64
N ARG A 45 -9.75 5.85 9.44
CA ARG A 45 -9.94 7.31 9.54
C ARG A 45 -8.87 8.08 8.74
N ALA A 46 -8.52 7.56 7.57
CA ALA A 46 -7.46 8.10 6.74
C ALA A 46 -8.01 9.19 5.80
N ASN A 47 -7.17 10.18 5.48
CA ASN A 47 -7.46 11.12 4.42
C ASN A 47 -7.54 10.37 3.09
N THR A 48 -8.63 10.56 2.34
CA THR A 48 -8.92 9.82 1.10
C THR A 48 -7.89 10.07 0.01
N GLY A 49 -7.41 11.31 -0.14
CA GLY A 49 -6.39 11.68 -1.14
C GLY A 49 -5.03 11.05 -0.82
N HIS A 50 -4.55 11.21 0.42
CA HIS A 50 -3.29 10.60 0.84
C HIS A 50 -3.35 9.06 0.76
N LEU A 51 -4.47 8.47 1.17
CA LEU A 51 -4.67 7.02 1.06
C LEU A 51 -4.64 6.56 -0.39
N GLN A 52 -5.25 7.29 -1.32
CA GLN A 52 -5.24 6.92 -2.73
C GLN A 52 -3.81 6.91 -3.30
N VAL A 53 -2.98 7.89 -2.93
CA VAL A 53 -1.58 7.94 -3.34
C VAL A 53 -0.80 6.75 -2.75
N ALA A 54 -1.00 6.46 -1.45
CA ALA A 54 -0.35 5.33 -0.80
C ALA A 54 -0.74 3.98 -1.44
N LEU A 55 -2.03 3.74 -1.68
CA LEU A 55 -2.49 2.51 -2.32
C LEU A 55 -1.95 2.36 -3.74
N ARG A 56 -1.92 3.45 -4.52
CA ARG A 56 -1.34 3.44 -5.87
C ARG A 56 0.15 3.12 -5.84
N MET A 57 0.89 3.66 -4.88
CA MET A 57 2.30 3.34 -4.67
C MET A 57 2.50 1.85 -4.35
N MET A 58 1.71 1.28 -3.44
CA MET A 58 1.79 -0.15 -3.12
C MET A 58 1.43 -1.04 -4.32
N GLN A 59 0.48 -0.63 -5.17
CA GLN A 59 0.19 -1.33 -6.43
C GLN A 59 1.39 -1.29 -7.39
N SER A 60 2.07 -0.14 -7.52
CA SER A 60 3.28 -0.03 -8.34
C SER A 60 4.45 -0.85 -7.80
N LEU A 61 4.55 -1.03 -6.49
CA LEU A 61 5.50 -1.96 -5.86
C LEU A 61 5.08 -3.44 -6.02
N GLY A 62 3.88 -3.69 -6.56
CA GLY A 62 3.32 -5.02 -6.72
C GLY A 62 2.90 -5.65 -5.41
N TRP A 63 2.70 -4.89 -4.32
CA TRP A 63 2.27 -5.37 -3.00
C TRP A 63 0.75 -5.47 -2.87
N LEU A 64 0.02 -4.67 -3.66
CA LEU A 64 -1.43 -4.69 -3.72
C LEU A 64 -1.92 -4.96 -5.13
N SER A 65 -3.01 -5.70 -5.23
CA SER A 65 -3.83 -5.82 -6.44
C SER A 65 -5.20 -5.20 -6.21
N LYS A 66 -5.80 -4.66 -7.27
CA LYS A 66 -7.14 -4.06 -7.28
C LYS A 66 -7.99 -4.77 -8.33
N ASN A 67 -9.15 -5.29 -7.93
CA ASN A 67 -10.08 -5.92 -8.87
C ASN A 67 -10.98 -4.90 -9.59
N GLU A 68 -11.82 -5.38 -10.51
CA GLU A 68 -12.77 -4.55 -11.27
C GLU A 68 -13.79 -3.83 -10.38
N LEU A 69 -14.11 -4.40 -9.23
CA LEU A 69 -15.00 -3.82 -8.21
C LEU A 69 -14.29 -2.74 -7.35
N GLY A 70 -13.00 -2.54 -7.58
CA GLY A 70 -12.18 -1.56 -6.88
C GLY A 70 -11.76 -1.97 -5.46
N GLU A 71 -11.83 -3.25 -5.15
CA GLU A 71 -11.39 -3.84 -3.90
C GLU A 71 -9.91 -4.21 -3.96
N TYR A 72 -9.21 -3.96 -2.86
CA TYR A 72 -7.79 -4.25 -2.71
C TYR A 72 -7.56 -5.59 -2.03
N SER A 73 -6.46 -6.26 -2.41
CA SER A 73 -5.95 -7.50 -1.82
C SER A 73 -4.42 -7.48 -1.83
N LEU A 74 -3.80 -8.19 -0.87
CA LEU A 74 -2.34 -8.39 -0.84
C LEU A 74 -1.92 -9.37 -1.94
N THR A 75 -0.71 -9.18 -2.44
CA THR A 75 -0.03 -10.12 -3.34
C THR A 75 1.02 -10.90 -2.58
N ASP A 76 1.54 -11.98 -3.18
CA ASP A 76 2.60 -12.80 -2.60
C ASP A 76 3.91 -12.03 -2.39
N ASN A 77 4.16 -10.98 -3.19
CA ASN A 77 5.35 -10.12 -3.06
C ASN A 77 5.42 -9.32 -1.75
N SER A 78 4.29 -9.15 -1.05
CA SER A 78 4.25 -8.42 0.22
C SER A 78 4.71 -9.25 1.42
N GLN A 79 4.75 -10.59 1.31
CA GLN A 79 4.91 -11.48 2.46
C GLN A 79 6.28 -11.38 3.13
N GLY A 80 7.36 -11.13 2.37
CA GLY A 80 8.72 -10.99 2.92
C GLY A 80 8.98 -9.70 3.69
N TYR A 81 8.06 -8.72 3.64
CA TYR A 81 8.25 -7.38 4.21
C TYR A 81 7.29 -7.05 5.36
N LEU A 82 6.29 -7.90 5.60
CA LEU A 82 5.25 -7.68 6.60
C LEU A 82 5.43 -8.48 7.89
N SER A 83 6.48 -9.30 7.98
CA SER A 83 6.90 -10.02 9.19
C SER A 83 7.47 -9.12 10.30
#